data_AF-A0A3N7B477-F1
#
_entry.id   AF-A0A3N7B477-F1
#
_cell.length_a   1.000
_cell.length_b   1.000
_cell.length_c   1.000
_cell.angle_alpha   90.00
_cell.angle_beta   90.00
_cell.angle_gamma   90.00
#
_symmetry.space_group_name_H-M   'P 1'
#
loop_
_entity.id
_entity.type
_entity.pdbx_description
1 polymer ?
#
loop_
_entity_poly.entity_id
_entity_poly.type
_entity_poly.pdbx_seq_one_letter_code
_entity_poly.pdbx_strand_id
1 'polypeptide(L)'
;MLKDLLIFLNIIDEIKVPVPMQWQERKPMERTPRPRISKTELVKEPEMISTEWKQESFENVMVTKEQDIPKYFSTVRERKTNRTYLNRIENLAEHTKDYKEYCLEKTSNQHMLKAEDYYIYSKNGTTETFLIAKDAFITHNEHKMLRIESGCFVKYIQQEYNPITQIIENAYD
;
A
#
# COMPACT_ATOMS: atom_id res chain seq x y z
N MET A 1 36.23 6.01 26.28
CA MET A 1 37.61 6.53 26.10
C MET A 1 38.13 6.33 24.68
N LEU A 2 38.39 5.10 24.20
CA LEU A 2 38.88 4.90 22.82
C LEU A 2 37.79 5.19 21.76
N LYS A 3 36.56 4.73 21.99
CA LYS A 3 35.40 4.95 21.10
C LYS A 3 35.13 6.45 20.90
N ASP A 4 35.12 7.21 21.99
CA ASP A 4 34.81 8.65 21.98
C ASP A 4 35.90 9.45 21.24
N LEU A 5 37.17 9.01 21.35
CA LEU A 5 38.28 9.60 20.60
C LEU A 5 38.14 9.34 19.08
N LEU A 6 37.70 8.13 18.70
CA LEU A 6 37.51 7.76 17.29
C LEU A 6 36.31 8.49 16.66
N ILE A 7 35.26 8.75 17.44
CA ILE A 7 34.13 9.61 17.02
C ILE A 7 34.60 11.07 16.89
N PHE A 8 35.36 11.59 17.87
CA PHE A 8 35.90 12.95 17.83
C PHE A 8 36.82 13.20 16.62
N LEU A 9 37.57 12.17 16.20
CA LEU A 9 38.45 12.22 15.03
C LEU A 9 37.74 11.92 13.69
N ASN A 10 36.40 11.77 13.67
CA ASN A 10 35.61 11.40 12.48
C ASN A 10 36.10 10.10 11.79
N ILE A 11 36.68 9.16 12.55
CA ILE A 11 37.13 7.87 12.02
C ILE A 11 35.97 6.88 11.94
N ILE A 12 35.01 7.00 12.87
CA ILE A 12 33.79 6.19 12.91
C ILE A 12 32.59 7.10 13.20
N ASP A 13 31.47 6.87 12.50
CA ASP A 13 30.21 7.54 12.80
C ASP A 13 29.56 6.92 14.05
N GLU A 14 28.96 7.76 14.89
CA GLU A 14 28.22 7.29 16.06
C GLU A 14 26.90 6.65 15.61
N ILE A 15 26.90 5.32 15.51
CA ILE A 15 25.69 4.55 15.22
C ILE A 15 24.75 4.67 16.43
N LYS A 16 23.73 5.52 16.33
CA LYS A 16 22.60 5.54 17.26
C LYS A 16 21.75 4.31 17.03
N VAL A 17 21.96 3.28 17.83
CA VAL A 17 21.10 2.09 17.83
C VAL A 17 19.73 2.52 18.39
N PRO A 18 18.62 2.30 17.66
CA PRO A 18 17.30 2.61 18.19
C PRO A 18 17.06 1.77 19.46
N VAL A 19 16.55 2.41 20.50
CA VAL A 19 16.20 1.74 21.76
C VAL A 19 15.17 0.65 21.44
N PRO A 20 15.37 -0.60 21.91
CA PRO A 20 14.38 -1.66 21.69
C PRO A 20 13.02 -1.22 22.24
N MET A 21 11.97 -1.33 21.42
CA MET A 21 10.60 -1.04 21.85
C MET A 21 10.25 -1.91 23.04
N GLN A 22 10.07 -1.29 24.20
CA GLN A 22 9.51 -1.95 25.37
C GLN A 22 7.99 -2.05 25.18
N TRP A 23 7.54 -3.21 24.72
CA TRP A 23 6.12 -3.55 24.70
C TRP A 23 5.63 -3.69 26.14
N GLN A 24 4.97 -2.65 26.66
CA GLN A 24 4.19 -2.79 27.88
C GLN A 24 2.87 -3.47 27.54
N GLU A 25 2.62 -4.65 28.12
CA GLU A 25 1.30 -5.28 28.07
C GLU A 25 0.28 -4.32 28.68
N ARG A 26 -0.63 -3.81 27.84
CA ARG A 26 -1.77 -3.04 28.34
C ARG A 26 -2.69 -4.00 29.06
N LYS A 27 -2.95 -3.76 30.35
CA LYS A 27 -3.98 -4.51 31.08
C LYS A 27 -5.32 -4.38 30.33
N PRO A 28 -6.12 -5.46 30.21
CA PRO A 28 -7.42 -5.41 29.58
C PRO A 28 -8.28 -4.35 30.27
N MET A 29 -8.71 -3.35 29.51
CA MET A 29 -9.63 -2.33 30.02
C MET A 29 -10.97 -3.01 30.30
N GLU A 30 -11.37 -3.09 31.57
CA GLU A 30 -12.70 -3.55 31.94
C GLU A 30 -13.74 -2.68 31.26
N ARG A 31 -14.62 -3.31 30.48
CA ARG A 31 -15.72 -2.64 29.79
C ARG A 31 -16.76 -2.23 30.82
N THR A 32 -16.66 -1.01 31.32
CA THR A 32 -17.82 -0.34 31.93
C THR A 32 -18.76 0.13 30.81
N PRO A 33 -20.06 -0.22 30.84
CA PRO A 33 -21.00 0.22 29.83
C PRO A 33 -21.24 1.71 29.99
N ARG A 34 -20.65 2.53 29.10
CA ARG A 34 -20.96 3.97 29.07
C ARG A 34 -22.35 4.17 28.44
N PRO A 35 -23.21 5.01 29.03
CA PRO A 35 -24.46 5.41 28.39
C PRO A 35 -24.19 6.21 27.13
N ARG A 36 -25.03 6.02 26.11
CA ARG A 36 -24.98 6.73 24.82
C ARG A 36 -25.14 8.23 25.06
N ILE A 37 -24.12 9.01 24.74
CA ILE A 37 -24.20 10.48 24.66
C ILE A 37 -24.19 10.85 23.18
N SER A 38 -25.18 11.66 22.80
CA SER A 38 -25.42 12.15 21.44
C SER A 38 -24.29 13.04 20.92
N LYS A 39 -23.99 12.90 19.62
CA LYS A 39 -23.17 13.83 18.83
C LYS A 39 -23.70 15.26 19.05
N THR A 40 -22.90 16.14 19.63
CA THR A 40 -22.49 17.51 19.20
C THR A 40 -21.70 18.15 20.37
N GLU A 41 -20.60 18.87 20.07
CA GLU A 41 -19.72 19.66 20.98
C GLU A 41 -18.78 18.86 21.93
N LEU A 42 -17.49 19.16 22.13
CA LEU A 42 -16.67 20.35 21.83
C LEU A 42 -15.17 19.96 21.77
N VAL A 43 -14.43 20.75 21.01
CA VAL A 43 -12.99 20.78 20.65
C VAL A 43 -12.00 20.66 21.83
N LYS A 44 -10.85 19.99 21.62
CA LYS A 44 -9.51 20.46 22.05
C LYS A 44 -8.43 20.06 21.05
N GLU A 45 -7.78 21.07 20.46
CA GLU A 45 -6.53 20.96 19.69
C GLU A 45 -5.38 20.47 20.58
N PRO A 46 -4.44 19.68 20.04
CA PRO A 46 -3.07 19.63 20.53
C PRO A 46 -2.16 20.47 19.63
N GLU A 47 -1.40 21.34 20.29
CA GLU A 47 -0.41 22.26 19.72
C GLU A 47 0.66 21.58 18.86
N MET A 48 1.09 22.32 17.83
CA MET A 48 2.13 22.00 16.86
C MET A 48 3.50 21.72 17.50
N ILE A 49 4.17 20.67 17.06
CA ILE A 49 5.65 20.58 17.07
C ILE A 49 6.08 20.54 15.60
N SER A 50 6.64 21.67 15.15
CA SER A 50 7.24 21.82 13.83
C SER A 50 8.54 21.02 13.76
N THR A 51 8.54 19.93 13.00
CA THR A 51 9.79 19.39 12.45
C THR A 51 9.64 19.46 10.95
N GLU A 52 10.45 20.30 10.30
CA GLU A 52 10.52 20.42 8.85
C GLU A 52 11.03 19.10 8.28
N TRP A 53 10.11 18.26 7.84
CA TRP A 53 10.41 17.21 6.88
C TRP A 53 10.08 17.81 5.53
N LYS A 54 11.09 17.91 4.65
CA LYS A 54 10.85 18.14 3.22
C LYS A 54 10.09 16.94 2.69
N GLN A 55 8.77 16.97 2.85
CA GLN A 55 7.85 16.14 2.09
C GLN A 55 8.00 16.61 0.65
N GLU A 56 8.67 15.79 -0.16
CA GLU A 56 8.48 15.87 -1.60
C GLU A 56 6.97 15.86 -1.85
N SER A 57 6.54 16.90 -2.55
CA SER A 57 5.17 17.32 -2.79
C SER A 57 4.19 16.16 -2.91
N PHE A 58 3.16 16.15 -2.04
CA PHE A 58 1.95 15.38 -2.26
C PHE A 58 1.25 15.88 -3.52
N GLU A 59 1.67 15.35 -4.66
CA GLU A 59 0.98 15.57 -5.93
C GLU A 59 -0.40 14.91 -5.85
N ASN A 60 -1.41 15.78 -5.88
CA ASN A 60 -2.77 15.56 -6.37
C ASN A 60 -3.39 14.19 -6.04
N VAL A 61 -4.13 14.12 -4.93
CA VAL A 61 -5.07 13.02 -4.70
C VAL A 61 -6.13 13.07 -5.81
N MET A 62 -6.04 12.20 -6.82
CA MET A 62 -7.15 11.96 -7.72
C MET A 62 -8.12 11.00 -7.02
N VAL A 63 -9.18 11.57 -6.44
CA VAL A 63 -10.38 10.82 -6.08
C VAL A 63 -11.38 11.06 -7.21
N THR A 64 -11.62 10.05 -8.03
CA THR A 64 -12.67 10.15 -9.04
C THR A 64 -14.01 10.07 -8.32
N LYS A 65 -14.89 11.06 -8.56
CA LYS A 65 -16.23 11.08 -7.96
C LYS A 65 -16.96 9.82 -8.46
N GLU A 66 -17.71 9.16 -7.58
CA GLU A 66 -18.44 7.91 -7.86
C GLU A 66 -19.32 7.96 -9.14
N GLN A 67 -19.64 9.17 -9.60
CA GLN A 67 -20.47 9.45 -10.78
C GLN A 67 -19.84 8.99 -12.12
N ASP A 68 -18.51 8.80 -12.20
CA ASP A 68 -17.83 8.42 -13.45
C ASP A 68 -17.47 6.92 -13.54
N ILE A 69 -17.85 6.11 -12.54
CA ILE A 69 -17.50 4.69 -12.50
C ILE A 69 -18.57 3.89 -13.24
N PRO A 70 -18.18 3.07 -14.24
CA PRO A 70 -19.13 2.19 -14.91
C PRO A 70 -19.83 1.27 -13.90
N LYS A 71 -21.16 1.20 -13.96
CA LYS A 71 -22.01 0.42 -13.01
C LYS A 71 -21.64 -1.06 -12.88
N TYR A 72 -20.90 -1.62 -13.83
CA TYR A 72 -20.48 -3.01 -13.78
C TYR A 72 -19.27 -3.26 -12.85
N PHE A 73 -18.54 -2.21 -12.43
CA PHE A 73 -17.48 -2.33 -11.43
C PHE A 73 -18.01 -2.27 -9.98
N SER A 74 -19.20 -1.70 -9.76
CA SER A 74 -19.78 -1.52 -8.42
C SER A 74 -20.57 -2.73 -7.93
N THR A 75 -20.82 -3.72 -8.78
CA THR A 75 -21.46 -4.97 -8.35
C THR A 75 -20.47 -5.79 -7.53
N VAL A 76 -20.80 -6.01 -6.25
CA VAL A 76 -20.00 -6.85 -5.36
C VAL A 76 -19.95 -8.26 -5.93
N ARG A 77 -18.77 -8.69 -6.38
CA ARG A 77 -18.53 -10.07 -6.80
C ARG A 77 -18.54 -10.97 -5.58
N GLU A 78 -19.39 -11.99 -5.61
CA GLU A 78 -19.35 -13.04 -4.59
C GLU A 78 -18.00 -13.76 -4.63
N ARG A 79 -17.36 -13.88 -3.46
CA ARG A 79 -16.16 -14.69 -3.31
C ARG A 79 -16.53 -16.15 -3.60
N LYS A 80 -15.92 -16.76 -4.61
CA LYS A 80 -16.10 -18.19 -4.90
C LYS A 80 -15.59 -19.00 -3.71
N THR A 81 -16.50 -19.55 -2.90
CA THR A 81 -16.19 -20.37 -1.72
C THR A 81 -15.73 -21.78 -2.09
N ASN A 82 -16.08 -22.24 -3.29
CA ASN A 82 -15.65 -23.54 -3.83
C ASN A 82 -14.38 -23.39 -4.67
N ARG A 83 -13.22 -23.73 -4.10
CA ARG A 83 -11.91 -23.80 -4.79
C ARG A 83 -11.81 -24.97 -5.80
N THR A 84 -12.84 -25.81 -5.88
CA THR A 84 -12.92 -27.00 -6.73
C THR A 84 -13.02 -26.72 -8.23
N TYR A 85 -13.14 -25.46 -8.62
CA TYR A 85 -13.11 -25.02 -10.02
C TYR A 85 -12.09 -23.89 -10.17
N LEU A 86 -10.82 -24.16 -9.85
CA LEU A 86 -9.74 -23.45 -10.53
C LEU A 86 -9.87 -23.81 -12.01
N ASN A 87 -10.62 -23.01 -12.78
CA ASN A 87 -10.56 -23.03 -14.23
C ASN A 87 -9.09 -22.90 -14.58
N ARG A 88 -8.47 -24.02 -14.92
CA ARG A 88 -7.04 -24.13 -15.12
C ARG A 88 -6.78 -23.43 -16.44
N ILE A 89 -6.21 -22.25 -16.37
CA ILE A 89 -5.81 -21.53 -17.58
C ILE A 89 -4.55 -22.23 -18.08
N GLU A 90 -4.70 -23.01 -19.15
CA GLU A 90 -3.58 -23.74 -19.76
C GLU A 90 -2.63 -22.78 -20.47
N ASN A 91 -3.18 -21.77 -21.16
CA ASN A 91 -2.43 -20.77 -21.89
C ASN A 91 -2.87 -19.35 -21.51
N LEU A 92 -2.07 -18.67 -20.68
CA LEU A 92 -2.37 -17.29 -20.29
C LEU A 92 -2.31 -16.34 -21.48
N ALA A 93 -1.30 -16.48 -22.34
CA ALA A 93 -1.08 -15.54 -23.44
C ALA A 93 -2.26 -15.49 -24.40
N GLU A 94 -2.88 -16.65 -24.65
CA GLU A 94 -4.10 -16.75 -25.45
C GLU A 94 -5.32 -16.20 -24.69
N HIS A 95 -5.45 -16.55 -23.41
CA HIS A 95 -6.56 -16.10 -22.56
C HIS A 95 -6.59 -14.56 -22.36
N THR A 96 -5.42 -13.92 -22.32
CA THR A 96 -5.29 -12.47 -22.07
C THR A 96 -4.90 -11.69 -23.31
N LYS A 97 -5.11 -12.24 -24.51
CA LYS A 97 -4.67 -11.60 -25.77
C LYS A 97 -5.28 -10.22 -25.99
N ASP A 98 -6.56 -10.07 -25.66
CA ASP A 98 -7.33 -8.83 -25.86
C ASP A 98 -7.44 -8.00 -24.57
N TYR A 99 -6.64 -8.31 -23.55
CA TYR A 99 -6.71 -7.63 -22.26
C TYR A 99 -5.97 -6.31 -22.33
N LYS A 100 -6.46 -5.32 -21.58
CA LYS A 100 -5.76 -4.07 -21.33
C LYS A 100 -4.58 -4.35 -20.41
N GLU A 101 -3.47 -3.71 -20.71
CA GLU A 101 -2.24 -3.81 -19.91
C GLU A 101 -1.99 -2.51 -19.14
N TYR A 102 -1.53 -2.64 -17.91
CA TYR A 102 -1.13 -1.51 -17.08
C TYR A 102 0.18 -1.82 -16.36
N CYS A 103 1.14 -0.91 -16.51
CA CYS A 103 2.41 -0.97 -15.79
C CYS A 103 2.20 -0.40 -14.40
N LEU A 104 2.33 -1.25 -13.37
CA LEU A 104 2.09 -0.86 -11.98
C LEU A 104 3.21 0.05 -11.48
N GLU A 105 4.47 -0.21 -11.79
CA GLU A 105 5.59 0.65 -11.42
C GLU A 105 6.49 1.00 -12.60
N LYS A 106 7.01 2.23 -12.64
CA LYS A 106 8.03 2.66 -13.62
C LYS A 106 9.45 2.28 -13.16
N THR A 107 9.66 1.03 -12.82
CA THR A 107 10.95 0.46 -12.41
C THR A 107 11.61 -0.25 -13.60
N SER A 108 12.85 -0.73 -13.43
CA SER A 108 13.46 -1.65 -14.39
C SER A 108 12.82 -3.04 -14.34
N ASN A 109 12.29 -3.43 -13.18
CA ASN A 109 11.64 -4.69 -12.92
C ASN A 109 10.16 -4.46 -12.61
N GLN A 110 9.32 -4.56 -13.64
CA GLN A 110 7.97 -4.00 -13.63
C GLN A 110 6.92 -5.08 -13.41
N HIS A 111 5.96 -4.81 -12.52
CA HIS A 111 4.74 -5.57 -12.45
C HIS A 111 3.76 -5.12 -13.55
N MET A 112 3.32 -6.07 -14.36
CA MET A 112 2.38 -5.83 -15.45
C MET A 112 1.02 -6.42 -15.08
N LEU A 113 0.01 -5.55 -14.96
CA LEU A 113 -1.39 -5.92 -14.82
C LEU A 113 -1.98 -6.19 -16.20
N LYS A 114 -2.66 -7.33 -16.38
CA LYS A 114 -3.53 -7.63 -17.52
C LYS A 114 -4.94 -7.84 -17.03
N ALA A 115 -5.89 -7.07 -17.53
CA ALA A 115 -7.31 -7.20 -17.21
C ALA A 115 -8.16 -6.88 -18.45
N GLU A 116 -9.31 -7.54 -18.59
CA GLU A 116 -10.26 -7.22 -19.67
C GLU A 116 -10.70 -5.74 -19.60
N ASP A 117 -11.05 -5.28 -18.40
CA ASP A 117 -11.21 -3.87 -18.12
C ASP A 117 -10.84 -3.56 -16.67
N TYR A 118 -10.27 -2.38 -16.45
CA TYR A 118 -9.90 -1.89 -15.13
C TYR A 118 -10.16 -0.38 -15.02
N TYR A 119 -10.35 0.07 -13.79
CA TYR A 119 -10.54 1.46 -13.46
C TYR A 119 -9.75 1.83 -12.20
N ILE A 120 -9.01 2.93 -12.25
CA ILE A 120 -8.27 3.44 -11.08
C ILE A 120 -9.22 4.34 -10.31
N TYR A 121 -9.71 3.84 -9.18
CA TYR A 121 -10.68 4.54 -8.33
C TYR A 121 -10.03 5.67 -7.53
N SER A 122 -8.85 5.39 -6.98
CA SER A 122 -8.08 6.37 -6.23
C SER A 122 -6.60 6.13 -6.45
N LYS A 123 -5.86 7.23 -6.50
CA LYS A 123 -4.41 7.23 -6.54
C LYS A 123 -3.89 8.32 -5.62
N ASN A 124 -3.12 7.91 -4.64
CA ASN A 124 -2.24 8.76 -3.86
C ASN A 124 -0.82 8.19 -4.00
N GLY A 125 0.23 8.98 -3.78
CA GLY A 125 1.61 8.58 -4.15
C GLY A 125 2.11 7.23 -3.62
N THR A 126 1.43 6.63 -2.62
CA THR A 126 1.77 5.34 -2.01
C THR A 126 0.74 4.23 -2.22
N THR A 127 -0.52 4.55 -2.56
CA THR A 127 -1.57 3.56 -2.81
C THR A 127 -2.36 3.86 -4.07
N GLU A 128 -2.65 2.80 -4.81
CA GLU A 128 -3.50 2.84 -6.00
C GLU A 128 -4.61 1.79 -5.84
N THR A 129 -5.86 2.24 -5.89
CA THR A 129 -7.01 1.35 -5.79
C THR A 129 -7.55 1.07 -7.18
N PHE A 130 -7.61 -0.21 -7.53
CA PHE A 130 -8.08 -0.70 -8.82
C PHE A 130 -9.41 -1.42 -8.66
N LEU A 131 -10.34 -1.11 -9.55
CA LEU A 131 -11.54 -1.90 -9.80
C LEU A 131 -11.33 -2.71 -11.08
N ILE A 132 -11.67 -3.99 -11.07
CA ILE A 132 -11.50 -4.90 -12.21
C ILE A 132 -12.82 -5.56 -12.59
N ALA A 133 -13.09 -5.64 -13.90
CA ALA A 133 -14.37 -6.11 -14.42
C ALA A 133 -14.47 -7.64 -14.35
N LYS A 134 -13.34 -8.31 -14.65
CA LYS A 134 -13.10 -9.75 -14.55
C LYS A 134 -11.81 -10.03 -13.80
N ASP A 135 -11.45 -11.31 -13.75
CA ASP A 135 -10.20 -11.72 -13.13
C ASP A 135 -9.04 -11.01 -13.82
N ALA A 136 -8.12 -10.49 -13.03
CA ALA A 136 -6.93 -9.83 -13.53
C ALA A 136 -5.69 -10.65 -13.19
N PHE A 137 -4.64 -10.46 -13.98
CA PHE A 137 -3.39 -11.19 -13.86
C PHE A 137 -2.26 -10.21 -13.70
N ILE A 138 -1.45 -10.37 -12.66
CA ILE A 138 -0.21 -9.62 -12.50
C ILE A 138 0.94 -10.57 -12.84
N THR A 139 1.79 -10.13 -13.76
CA THR A 139 2.99 -10.86 -14.16
C THR A 139 4.22 -10.03 -13.83
N HIS A 140 5.25 -10.72 -13.32
CA HIS A 140 6.55 -10.17 -13.01
C HIS A 140 7.63 -11.14 -13.50
N ASN A 141 8.86 -10.67 -13.71
CA ASN A 141 9.94 -11.53 -14.20
C ASN A 141 10.49 -12.46 -13.10
N GLU A 142 10.43 -12.05 -11.83
CA GLU A 142 11.02 -12.80 -10.71
C GLU A 142 10.02 -13.72 -10.00
N HIS A 143 8.72 -13.49 -10.19
CA HIS A 143 7.68 -14.19 -9.46
C HIS A 143 6.67 -14.85 -10.39
N LYS A 144 5.99 -15.88 -9.87
CA LYS A 144 4.89 -16.52 -10.58
C LYS A 144 3.73 -15.53 -10.70
N MET A 145 2.97 -15.69 -11.79
CA MET A 145 1.76 -14.93 -12.05
C MET A 145 0.79 -14.95 -10.85
N LEU A 146 0.30 -13.78 -10.47
CA LEU A 146 -0.75 -13.61 -9.48
C LEU A 146 -2.09 -13.44 -10.19
N ARG A 147 -3.12 -14.18 -9.76
CA ARG A 147 -4.49 -14.02 -10.25
C ARG A 147 -5.34 -13.33 -9.20
N ILE A 148 -5.98 -12.23 -9.59
CA ILE A 148 -6.88 -11.44 -8.75
C ILE A 148 -8.31 -11.75 -9.16
N GLU A 149 -9.05 -12.40 -8.27
CA GLU A 149 -10.46 -12.76 -8.50
C GLU A 149 -11.43 -11.75 -7.85
N SER A 150 -10.92 -10.91 -6.95
CA SER A 150 -11.67 -9.84 -6.28
C SER A 150 -11.95 -8.71 -7.27
N GLY A 151 -13.17 -8.17 -7.28
CA GLY A 151 -13.52 -7.01 -8.13
C GLY A 151 -12.77 -5.72 -7.77
N CYS A 152 -12.07 -5.71 -6.64
CA CYS A 152 -11.23 -4.60 -6.20
C CYS A 152 -9.93 -5.13 -5.58
N PHE A 153 -8.82 -4.46 -5.88
CA PHE A 153 -7.54 -4.65 -5.19
C PHE A 153 -6.84 -3.31 -4.99
N VAL A 154 -5.96 -3.27 -4.00
CA VAL A 154 -5.16 -2.09 -3.68
C VAL A 154 -3.70 -2.46 -3.87
N LYS A 155 -3.01 -1.69 -4.69
CA LYS A 155 -1.55 -1.68 -4.75
C LYS A 155 -1.04 -0.74 -3.67
N TYR A 156 -0.06 -1.18 -2.91
CA TYR A 156 0.61 -0.40 -1.89
C TYR A 156 2.11 -0.41 -2.17
N ILE A 157 2.71 0.77 -2.23
CA ILE A 157 4.16 0.95 -2.35
C ILE A 157 4.70 1.07 -0.93
N GLN A 158 5.58 0.14 -0.58
CA GLN A 158 6.26 0.17 0.71
C GLN A 158 7.30 1.28 0.71
N GLN A 159 7.51 1.90 1.87
CA GLN A 159 8.55 2.89 2.07
C GLN A 159 9.55 2.33 3.07
N GLU A 160 10.79 2.18 2.63
CA GLU A 160 11.86 1.60 3.43
C GLU A 160 12.95 2.64 3.71
N TYR A 161 13.46 2.61 4.94
CA TYR A 161 14.59 3.46 5.31
C TYR A 161 15.89 2.80 4.88
N ASN A 162 16.64 3.48 4.03
CA ASN A 162 17.96 3.05 3.60
C ASN A 162 19.01 3.54 4.61
N PRO A 163 19.68 2.66 5.37
CA PRO A 163 20.62 3.09 6.43
C PRO A 163 21.94 3.65 5.88
N ILE A 164 22.27 3.38 4.60
CA ILE A 164 23.50 3.88 3.97
C ILE A 164 23.29 5.31 3.47
N THR A 165 22.20 5.55 2.75
CA THR A 165 21.87 6.89 2.23
C THR A 165 21.14 7.76 3.25
N GLN A 166 20.61 7.16 4.31
CA GLN A 166 19.79 7.78 5.36
C GLN A 166 18.50 8.43 4.84
N ILE A 167 17.98 7.95 3.71
CA ILE A 167 16.77 8.46 3.05
C ILE A 167 15.71 7.35 3.06
N ILE A 168 14.42 7.75 3.10
CA ILE A 168 13.30 6.85 2.92
C ILE A 168 13.02 6.73 1.42
N GLU A 169 13.05 5.51 0.90
CA GLU A 169 12.89 5.20 -0.52
C GLU A 169 11.69 4.28 -0.72
N ASN A 170 11.08 4.33 -1.90
CA ASN A 170 10.00 3.43 -2.26
C ASN A 170 10.58 2.06 -2.62
N ALA A 171 10.08 1.02 -1.94
CA ALA A 171 10.29 -0.37 -2.30
C ALA A 171 9.10 -0.86 -3.14
N TYR A 172 9.43 -1.46 -4.28
CA TYR A 172 8.47 -1.94 -5.27
C TYR A 172 8.60 -3.47 -5.36
N ASP A 173 7.56 -4.17 -4.92
CA ASP A 173 7.39 -5.64 -4.93
C ASP A 173 5.91 -5.98 -5.13
#